data_AF-A0AA43UEK8-F1
#
_entry.id   AF-A0AA43UEK8-F1
#
_cell.length_a   1.000
_cell.length_b   1.000
_cell.length_c   1.000
_cell.angle_alpha   90.00
_cell.angle_beta   90.00
_cell.angle_gamma   90.00
#
_symmetry.space_group_name_H-M   'P 1'
#
loop_
_entity.id
_entity.type
_entity.pdbx_description
1 polymer ?
#
loop_
_entity_poly.entity_id
_entity_poly.type
_entity_poly.pdbx_seq_one_letter_code
_entity_poly.pdbx_strand_id
1 'polypeptide(L)'
;MVVIPANVADMIKRPGNVKVLSTCDANGQPHTIVCGSVFLLDEETLAVGEVLMKTTKKNLEENKKVCFLVTSAADAYIIDAVAKERIGSGPILDGLNEKLSKMNLKAHAVWLFTATGVTVASASHEAGKKVA
;
A
#
# COMPACT_ATOMS: atom_id res chain seq x y z
N MET A 1 -1.99 -4.84 14.97
CA MET A 1 -1.56 -5.53 13.74
C MET A 1 -2.60 -6.57 13.43
N VAL A 2 -2.85 -6.82 12.14
CA VAL A 2 -3.84 -7.79 11.68
C VAL A 2 -3.26 -8.57 10.50
N VAL A 3 -3.61 -9.84 10.40
CA VAL A 3 -3.27 -10.68 9.24
C VAL A 3 -4.16 -10.27 8.07
N ILE A 4 -3.53 -9.94 6.95
CA ILE A 4 -4.24 -9.60 5.71
C ILE A 4 -4.90 -10.88 5.17
N PRO A 5 -6.23 -10.90 4.98
CA PRO A 5 -6.92 -12.08 4.48
C PRO A 5 -6.36 -12.57 3.15
N ALA A 6 -6.29 -13.89 2.96
CA ALA A 6 -5.63 -14.51 1.81
C ALA A 6 -6.18 -14.00 0.46
N ASN A 7 -7.50 -13.83 0.34
CA ASN A 7 -8.13 -13.26 -0.85
C ASN A 7 -7.65 -11.83 -1.15
N VAL A 8 -7.43 -11.00 -0.13
CA VAL A 8 -6.91 -9.64 -0.28
C VAL A 8 -5.42 -9.67 -0.62
N ALA A 9 -4.65 -10.55 0.01
CA ALA A 9 -3.24 -10.76 -0.31
C ALA A 9 -3.03 -11.18 -1.77
N ASP A 10 -3.89 -12.06 -2.29
CA ASP A 10 -3.86 -12.48 -3.70
C ASP A 10 -4.24 -11.32 -4.63
N MET A 11 -5.21 -10.48 -4.25
CA MET A 11 -5.53 -9.26 -5.00
C MET A 11 -4.35 -8.27 -5.04
N ILE A 12 -3.52 -8.20 -4.00
CA ILE A 12 -2.29 -7.39 -4.01
C ILE A 12 -1.27 -7.97 -4.99
N LYS A 13 -1.07 -9.29 -5.00
CA LYS A 13 -0.07 -9.95 -5.86
C LYS A 13 -0.43 -9.93 -7.34
N ARG A 14 -1.72 -9.87 -7.69
CA ARG A 14 -2.20 -9.97 -9.08
C ARG A 14 -1.86 -8.71 -9.90
N PRO A 15 -1.10 -8.84 -11.01
CA PRO A 15 -0.90 -7.74 -11.95
C PRO A 15 -2.22 -7.26 -12.55
N GLY A 16 -2.35 -5.95 -12.79
CA GLY A 16 -3.56 -5.35 -13.37
C GLY A 16 -4.63 -4.94 -12.34
N ASN A 17 -4.61 -5.52 -11.13
CA ASN A 17 -5.47 -5.06 -10.05
C ASN A 17 -5.03 -3.66 -9.59
N VAL A 18 -6.00 -2.74 -9.49
CA VAL A 18 -5.73 -1.35 -9.10
C VAL A 18 -5.49 -1.29 -7.60
N LYS A 19 -4.44 -0.57 -7.23
CA LYS A 19 -4.03 -0.34 -5.84
C LYS A 19 -3.86 1.15 -5.67
N VAL A 20 -4.45 1.68 -4.61
CA VAL A 20 -4.49 3.10 -4.33
C VAL A 20 -3.96 3.29 -2.91
N LEU A 21 -3.05 4.24 -2.74
CA LEU A 21 -2.53 4.63 -1.44
C LEU A 21 -3.06 6.03 -1.11
N SER A 22 -3.79 6.11 -0.01
CA SER A 22 -4.25 7.36 0.59
C SER A 22 -3.43 7.68 1.83
N THR A 23 -2.97 8.92 1.88
CA THR A 23 -2.22 9.53 2.99
C THR A 23 -2.89 10.84 3.37
N CYS A 24 -2.42 11.46 4.43
CA CYS A 24 -2.95 12.72 4.92
C CYS A 24 -1.80 13.57 5.46
N ASP A 25 -1.83 14.87 5.23
CA ASP A 25 -0.85 15.78 5.84
C ASP A 25 -1.13 15.98 7.35
N ALA A 26 -0.29 16.77 8.02
CA ALA A 26 -0.48 17.07 9.45
C ALA A 26 -1.77 17.84 9.77
N ASN A 27 -2.40 18.51 8.78
CA ASN A 27 -3.61 19.31 8.96
C ASN A 27 -4.90 18.53 8.70
N GLY A 28 -4.80 17.27 8.26
CA GLY A 28 -5.99 16.50 7.91
C GLY A 28 -6.34 16.52 6.42
N GLN A 29 -5.55 17.14 5.54
CA GLN A 29 -5.82 17.17 4.11
C GLN A 29 -5.47 15.81 3.47
N PRO A 30 -6.44 15.07 2.88
CA PRO A 30 -6.16 13.81 2.21
C PRO A 30 -5.40 14.01 0.90
N HIS A 31 -4.55 13.04 0.57
CA HIS A 31 -3.85 12.89 -0.70
C HIS A 31 -3.81 11.43 -1.12
N THR A 32 -4.15 11.17 -2.39
CA THR A 32 -4.34 9.80 -2.89
C THR A 32 -3.62 9.62 -4.23
N ILE A 33 -2.96 8.48 -4.40
CA ILE A 33 -2.29 8.08 -5.64
C ILE A 33 -2.66 6.66 -6.04
N VAL A 34 -2.67 6.37 -7.35
CA VAL A 34 -2.53 4.99 -7.82
C VAL A 34 -1.09 4.55 -7.50
N CYS A 35 -0.95 3.39 -6.87
CA CYS A 35 0.33 2.90 -6.35
C CYS A 35 0.63 1.50 -6.90
N GLY A 36 1.28 1.43 -8.06
CA GLY A 36 1.61 0.17 -8.71
C GLY A 36 2.73 -0.64 -8.04
N SER A 37 3.51 0.00 -7.17
CA SER A 37 4.66 -0.60 -6.49
C SER A 37 4.33 -1.23 -5.12
N VAL A 38 3.05 -1.45 -4.82
CA VAL A 38 2.59 -2.11 -3.57
C VAL A 38 2.85 -3.61 -3.66
N PHE A 39 3.48 -4.18 -2.64
CA PHE A 39 3.66 -5.63 -2.47
C PHE A 39 3.60 -6.01 -0.98
N LEU A 40 3.56 -7.31 -0.69
CA LEU A 40 3.62 -7.84 0.67
C LEU A 40 5.03 -8.36 0.97
N LEU A 41 5.55 -8.05 2.16
CA LEU A 41 6.75 -8.71 2.69
C LEU A 41 6.39 -9.97 3.48
N ASP A 42 5.28 -9.91 4.21
CA ASP A 42 4.72 -11.00 5.00
C ASP A 42 3.19 -10.82 5.10
N GLU A 43 2.54 -11.56 6.00
CA GLU A 43 1.08 -11.58 6.16
C GLU A 43 0.50 -10.30 6.78
N GLU A 44 1.32 -9.43 7.36
CA GLU A 44 0.88 -8.22 8.08
C GLU A 44 1.56 -6.94 7.56
N THR A 45 2.62 -7.09 6.76
CA THR A 45 3.48 -6.00 6.29
C THR A 45 3.30 -5.73 4.81
N LEU A 46 2.77 -4.55 4.50
CA LEU A 46 2.79 -3.99 3.15
C LEU A 46 4.10 -3.23 2.91
N ALA A 47 4.56 -3.22 1.67
CA ALA A 47 5.69 -2.44 1.22
C ALA A 47 5.35 -1.64 -0.04
N VAL A 48 5.91 -0.44 -0.15
CA VAL A 48 5.74 0.46 -1.31
C VAL A 48 7.08 0.99 -1.76
N GLY A 49 7.36 0.85 -3.05
CA GLY A 49 8.49 1.53 -3.69
C GLY A 49 8.28 3.03 -3.78
N GLU A 50 9.24 3.82 -3.27
CA GLU A 50 9.26 5.29 -3.39
C GLU A 50 9.62 5.73 -4.82
N VAL A 51 8.64 5.64 -5.72
CA VAL A 51 8.74 6.03 -7.13
C VAL A 51 7.82 7.22 -7.36
N LEU A 52 8.41 8.41 -7.61
CA LEU A 52 7.68 9.65 -7.93
C LEU A 52 6.60 10.10 -6.91
N MET A 53 6.58 9.54 -5.71
CA MET A 53 5.54 9.78 -4.69
C MET A 53 5.85 10.96 -3.74
N LYS A 54 6.24 12.12 -4.28
CA LYS A 54 6.79 13.26 -3.50
C LYS A 54 5.86 13.75 -2.37
N THR A 55 4.59 14.01 -2.68
CA THR A 55 3.60 14.48 -1.69
C THR A 55 3.27 13.38 -0.68
N THR A 56 3.07 12.15 -1.15
CA THR A 56 2.87 10.99 -0.29
C THR A 56 4.02 10.81 0.70
N LYS A 57 5.28 10.90 0.24
CA LYS A 57 6.47 10.81 1.10
C LYS A 57 6.44 11.89 2.20
N LYS A 58 6.18 13.15 1.84
CA LYS A 58 6.07 14.25 2.81
C LYS A 58 4.99 13.95 3.86
N ASN A 59 3.80 13.51 3.40
CA ASN A 59 2.72 13.13 4.31
C ASN A 59 3.14 11.99 5.24
N LEU A 60 3.83 10.96 4.72
CA LEU A 60 4.33 9.85 5.54
C LEU A 60 5.37 10.29 6.56
N GLU A 61 6.14 11.34 6.31
CA GLU A 61 7.09 11.89 7.28
C GLU A 61 6.37 12.54 8.47
N GLU A 62 5.25 13.23 8.21
CA GLU A 62 4.47 14.01 9.18
C GLU A 62 3.34 13.21 9.87
N ASN A 63 2.69 12.29 9.15
CA ASN A 63 1.55 11.50 9.60
C ASN A 63 1.66 10.05 9.09
N LYS A 64 1.78 9.11 10.02
CA LYS A 64 2.02 7.70 9.71
C LYS A 64 0.76 6.92 9.33
N LYS A 65 -0.45 7.47 9.53
CA LYS A 65 -1.71 6.77 9.25
C LYS A 65 -2.00 6.80 7.75
N VAL A 66 -2.27 5.63 7.18
CA VAL A 66 -2.56 5.47 5.75
C VAL A 66 -3.69 4.48 5.55
N CYS A 67 -4.25 4.49 4.34
CA CYS A 67 -5.21 3.51 3.89
C CYS A 67 -4.84 3.06 2.46
N PHE A 68 -4.90 1.77 2.21
CA PHE A 68 -4.76 1.19 0.88
C PHE A 68 -6.13 0.70 0.39
N LEU A 69 -6.56 1.16 -0.79
CA LEU A 69 -7.66 0.53 -1.51
C LEU A 69 -7.08 -0.44 -2.54
N VAL A 70 -7.51 -1.70 -2.47
CA VAL A 70 -7.17 -2.74 -3.44
C VAL A 70 -8.47 -3.17 -4.12
N THR A 71 -8.52 -3.09 -5.45
CA THR A 71 -9.74 -3.40 -6.20
C THR A 71 -9.48 -4.25 -7.46
N SER A 72 -10.44 -5.11 -7.77
CA SER A 72 -10.48 -5.99 -8.93
C SER A 72 -11.93 -6.18 -9.36
N ALA A 73 -12.33 -5.62 -10.51
CA ALA A 73 -13.70 -5.70 -11.00
C ALA A 73 -14.74 -5.32 -9.92
N ALA A 74 -15.50 -6.29 -9.40
CA ALA A 74 -16.53 -6.06 -8.38
C ALA A 74 -15.99 -6.07 -6.94
N ASP A 75 -14.77 -6.57 -6.73
CA ASP A 75 -14.17 -6.70 -5.40
C ASP A 75 -13.34 -5.47 -5.05
N ALA A 76 -13.51 -4.97 -3.82
CA ALA A 76 -12.71 -3.91 -3.25
C ALA A 76 -12.54 -4.11 -1.74
N TYR A 77 -11.33 -3.83 -1.25
CA TYR A 77 -10.98 -3.87 0.17
C TYR A 77 -10.17 -2.64 0.54
N ILE A 78 -10.44 -2.11 1.72
CA ILE A 78 -9.63 -1.10 2.39
C ILE A 78 -8.74 -1.79 3.41
N ILE A 79 -7.44 -1.49 3.38
CA ILE A 79 -6.46 -1.91 4.38
C ILE A 79 -5.97 -0.66 5.09
N ASP A 80 -6.40 -0.45 6.33
CA ASP A 80 -5.85 0.60 7.18
C ASP A 80 -4.47 0.16 7.66
N ALA A 81 -3.48 1.05 7.62
CA ALA A 81 -2.12 0.71 8.02
C ALA A 81 -1.38 1.91 8.65
N VAL A 82 -0.25 1.61 9.26
CA VAL A 82 0.68 2.61 9.82
C VAL A 82 2.06 2.42 9.22
N ALA A 83 2.62 3.50 8.66
CA ALA A 83 4.00 3.52 8.17
C ALA A 83 5.00 3.32 9.32
N LYS A 84 5.93 2.38 9.16
CA LYS A 84 6.90 1.98 10.18
C LYS A 84 8.31 2.41 9.85
N GLU A 85 8.76 2.09 8.65
CA GLU A 85 10.16 2.21 8.27
C GLU A 85 10.30 2.67 6.82
N ARG A 86 11.38 3.40 6.55
CA ARG A 86 11.81 3.77 5.20
C ARG A 86 13.21 3.20 4.95
N ILE A 87 13.29 2.16 4.14
CA ILE A 87 14.52 1.46 3.80
C ILE A 87 15.15 2.12 2.56
N GLY A 88 16.29 2.79 2.75
CA GLY A 88 17.01 3.50 1.68
C GLY A 88 18.05 2.68 0.92
N SER A 89 18.33 1.44 1.35
CA SER A 89 19.36 0.58 0.75
C SER A 89 19.14 -0.88 1.14
N GLY A 90 19.77 -1.81 0.42
CA GLY A 90 19.76 -3.24 0.75
C GLY A 90 18.82 -4.08 -0.12
N PRO A 91 18.74 -5.40 0.14
CA PRO A 91 18.26 -6.39 -0.82
C PRO A 91 16.80 -6.18 -1.24
N ILE A 92 15.94 -5.64 -0.35
CA ILE A 92 14.54 -5.34 -0.66
C ILE A 92 14.46 -4.24 -1.73
N LEU A 93 15.24 -3.16 -1.59
CA LEU A 93 15.27 -2.07 -2.55
C LEU A 93 15.94 -2.50 -3.86
N ASP A 94 17.01 -3.29 -3.77
CA ASP A 94 17.75 -3.77 -4.93
C ASP A 94 16.87 -4.67 -5.81
N GLY A 95 16.19 -5.66 -5.22
CA GLY A 95 15.27 -6.54 -5.93
C GLY A 95 14.04 -5.82 -6.50
N LEU A 96 13.57 -4.77 -5.84
CA LEU A 96 12.52 -3.92 -6.39
C LEU A 96 13.02 -3.13 -7.61
N ASN A 97 14.20 -2.52 -7.52
CA ASN A 97 14.79 -1.73 -8.59
C ASN A 97 15.13 -2.57 -9.84
N GLU A 98 15.51 -3.84 -9.66
CA GLU A 98 15.68 -4.77 -10.78
C GLU A 98 14.39 -4.91 -11.60
N LYS A 99 13.23 -5.05 -10.93
CA LYS A 99 11.92 -5.14 -11.59
C LYS A 99 11.51 -3.81 -12.22
N LEU A 100 11.72 -2.69 -11.52
CA LEU A 100 11.35 -1.36 -11.99
C LEU A 100 12.20 -0.89 -13.19
N SER A 101 13.45 -1.34 -13.29
CA SER A 101 14.36 -1.00 -14.39
C SER A 101 13.79 -1.39 -15.77
N LYS A 102 13.02 -2.49 -15.83
CA LYS A 102 12.34 -2.97 -17.06
C LYS A 102 11.29 -1.99 -17.58
N MET A 103 10.87 -1.04 -16.75
CA MET A 103 9.90 0.02 -17.05
C MET A 103 10.54 1.41 -17.05
N ASN A 104 11.88 1.52 -17.06
CA ASN A 104 12.62 2.77 -16.91
C ASN A 104 12.27 3.56 -15.63
N LEU A 105 11.90 2.84 -14.57
CA LEU A 105 11.60 3.40 -13.25
C LEU A 105 12.67 2.99 -12.23
N LYS A 106 12.82 3.81 -11.18
CA LYS A 106 13.69 3.53 -10.04
C LYS A 106 13.05 4.03 -8.76
N ALA A 107 13.04 3.20 -7.74
CA ALA A 107 12.66 3.55 -6.37
C ALA A 107 13.88 4.12 -5.62
N HIS A 108 13.65 5.19 -4.86
CA HIS A 108 14.66 5.78 -3.99
C HIS A 108 14.73 5.13 -2.60
N ALA A 109 13.66 4.46 -2.20
CA ALA A 109 13.52 3.75 -0.94
C ALA A 109 12.33 2.78 -1.02
N VAL A 110 12.16 1.96 0.00
CA VAL A 110 10.95 1.17 0.25
C VAL A 110 10.36 1.58 1.58
N TRP A 111 9.07 1.94 1.58
CA TRP A 111 8.32 2.19 2.80
C TRP A 111 7.65 0.90 3.26
N LEU A 112 7.76 0.60 4.55
CA LEU A 112 7.09 -0.52 5.20
C LEU A 112 5.91 -0.05 6.04
N PHE A 113 4.81 -0.78 5.98
CA PHE A 113 3.56 -0.47 6.65
C PHE A 113 3.03 -1.69 7.36
N THR A 114 2.58 -1.53 8.60
CA THR A 114 1.89 -2.59 9.34
C THR A 114 0.39 -2.42 9.18
N ALA A 115 -0.30 -3.46 8.71
CA ALA A 115 -1.76 -3.49 8.64
C ALA A 115 -2.39 -3.40 10.04
N THR A 116 -3.46 -2.61 10.15
CA THR A 116 -4.21 -2.39 11.40
C THR A 116 -5.68 -2.74 11.30
N GLY A 117 -6.20 -2.96 10.09
CA GLY A 117 -7.56 -3.42 9.85
C GLY A 117 -7.80 -3.64 8.36
N VAL A 118 -8.74 -4.51 8.04
CA VAL A 118 -9.20 -4.77 6.67
C VAL A 118 -10.72 -4.68 6.64
N THR A 119 -11.25 -3.88 5.71
CA THR A 119 -12.68 -3.62 5.56
C THR A 119 -13.13 -3.92 4.14
N VAL A 120 -14.29 -4.57 3.99
CA VAL A 120 -14.93 -4.75 2.68
C VAL A 120 -15.35 -3.39 2.13
N ALA A 121 -14.85 -3.04 0.95
CA ALA A 121 -15.16 -1.80 0.25
C ALA A 121 -15.93 -2.05 -1.08
N SER A 122 -16.22 -3.32 -1.41
CA SER A 122 -17.06 -3.69 -2.54
C SER A 122 -18.47 -3.11 -2.40
N ALA A 123 -19.13 -2.83 -3.53
CA ALA A 123 -20.56 -2.49 -3.56
C ALA A 123 -21.41 -3.76 -3.34
N SER A 124 -21.49 -4.22 -2.09
CA SER A 124 -22.24 -5.41 -1.67
C SER A 124 -22.95 -5.17 -0.33
N HIS A 125 -23.75 -6.14 0.12
CA HIS A 125 -24.38 -6.09 1.45
C HIS A 125 -23.37 -6.13 2.61
N GLU A 126 -22.14 -6.57 2.34
CA GLU A 126 -21.06 -6.63 3.33
C GLU A 126 -20.22 -5.35 3.36
N ALA A 127 -20.57 -4.30 2.59
CA ALA A 127 -19.85 -3.05 2.56
C ALA A 127 -19.68 -2.46 3.98
N GLY A 128 -18.43 -2.10 4.33
CA GLY A 128 -18.08 -1.58 5.66
C GLY A 128 -17.81 -2.67 6.71
N LYS A 129 -18.00 -3.96 6.39
CA LYS A 129 -17.66 -5.04 7.32
C LYS A 129 -16.15 -5.18 7.49
N LYS A 130 -15.71 -5.19 8.75
CA LYS A 130 -14.33 -5.56 9.11
C LYS A 130 -14.13 -7.07 8.98
N VAL A 131 -13.09 -7.44 8.25
CA VAL A 131 -12.70 -8.85 8.00
C VAL A 131 -11.33 -9.18 8.60
N ALA A 132 -10.58 -8.16 9.03
CA ALA A 132 -9.42 -8.27 9.89
C ALA A 132 -9.25 -6.99 10.71
#